data_AF-A0A7K3XFD1-F1
#
_entry.id   AF-A0A7K3XFD1-F1
#
_cell.length_a   1.000
_cell.length_b   1.000
_cell.length_c   1.000
_cell.angle_alpha   90.00
_cell.angle_beta   90.00
_cell.angle_gamma   90.00
#
_symmetry.space_group_name_H-M   'P 1'
#
loop_
_entity.id
_entity.type
_entity.pdbx_description
1 polymer ?
#
loop_
_entity_poly.entity_id
_entity_poly.type
_entity_poly.pdbx_seq_one_letter_code
_entity_poly.pdbx_strand_id
1 'polypeptide(L)'
;KSALNIKPNDSVALVRLANAEKQLALAGDKAKQEAEFNRLIAAGDANVGQSKYSEAILNFKSALGVKPNDSIAMAKLAEAERQLALAGDKAKQEAEFNRLFATGDANFGLSEYAEALTFYKSASKLKSNEIVVAKIAETERLLQFAEAERARRESENQSLAIKQQKYKVAIDKANQLFNAKNFPESRQFYQQALSVDPVPVYPAERIREIDKIVAQIQSDALANDQETAKGRLYNDAMSRGGTYFTEKLYSDAISAYKEAQKIKPDEILPPQKIKEIQFIIDGLAAKALEDQKFATDKNLNSNEKFYLDKIKIADESFKKSQWSVARFYYIEALKFKQADNYSLDKVDACDKMIDSGITDEKMQDYKNRILRADAEMKAKNYSSARFYYRSASDILKWEAYPKDQLKEIDRLVAEKLNESDQKLFAENQSKADEAFNRQEYPVARFYYNKAIELSQSDHVASRLKEIESIVNGSEAKKIEASYADFIKKGDEAVKQKNSSIARFYYQKAMALKPNESYPKEELQKIDSGVINL
;
A
#
# COMPACT_ATOMS: atom_id res chain seq x y z
N LYS A 1 -39.13 -24.35 -119.89
CA LYS A 1 -39.22 -23.06 -120.61
C LYS A 1 -38.95 -23.26 -122.11
N SER A 2 -37.79 -23.79 -122.55
CA SER A 2 -37.48 -24.00 -123.98
C SER A 2 -38.46 -24.88 -124.77
N ALA A 3 -39.07 -25.91 -124.18
CA ALA A 3 -40.09 -26.75 -124.84
C ALA A 3 -41.40 -26.01 -125.17
N LEU A 4 -41.79 -25.02 -124.35
CA LEU A 4 -42.99 -24.19 -124.58
C LEU A 4 -42.75 -23.10 -125.64
N ASN A 5 -41.49 -22.74 -125.92
CA ASN A 5 -41.17 -21.86 -127.06
C ASN A 5 -41.39 -22.56 -128.41
N ILE A 6 -41.34 -23.90 -128.45
CA ILE A 6 -41.57 -24.71 -129.65
C ILE A 6 -43.06 -25.09 -129.78
N LYS A 7 -43.74 -25.41 -128.66
CA LYS A 7 -45.17 -25.73 -128.61
C LYS A 7 -45.86 -24.99 -127.45
N PRO A 8 -46.43 -23.80 -127.70
CA PRO A 8 -46.89 -22.88 -126.63
C PRO A 8 -47.98 -23.43 -125.70
N ASN A 9 -48.86 -24.30 -126.19
CA ASN A 9 -50.01 -24.83 -125.44
C ASN A 9 -49.85 -26.30 -125.03
N ASP A 10 -48.62 -26.80 -124.91
CA ASP A 10 -48.39 -28.17 -124.46
C ASP A 10 -48.74 -28.34 -122.96
N SER A 11 -49.85 -29.03 -122.70
CA SER A 11 -50.41 -29.19 -121.36
C SER A 11 -49.46 -29.88 -120.39
N VAL A 12 -48.65 -30.84 -120.85
CA VAL A 12 -47.67 -31.57 -120.03
C VAL A 12 -46.50 -30.66 -119.67
N ALA A 13 -46.00 -29.86 -120.62
CA ALA A 13 -44.91 -28.93 -120.37
C ALA A 13 -45.32 -27.75 -119.45
N LEU A 14 -46.56 -27.25 -119.54
CA LEU A 14 -47.11 -26.22 -118.64
C LEU A 14 -47.21 -26.71 -117.19
N VAL A 15 -47.77 -27.91 -116.96
CA VAL A 15 -47.87 -28.50 -115.61
C VAL A 15 -46.49 -28.76 -115.01
N ARG A 16 -45.53 -29.25 -115.81
CA ARG A 16 -44.15 -29.46 -115.35
C ARG A 16 -43.44 -28.15 -115.00
N LEU A 17 -43.67 -27.08 -115.75
CA LEU A 17 -43.11 -25.76 -115.45
C LEU A 17 -43.68 -25.18 -114.14
N ALA A 18 -45.01 -25.20 -113.96
CA ALA A 18 -45.65 -24.72 -112.73
C ALA A 18 -45.20 -25.52 -111.49
N ASN A 19 -45.04 -26.84 -111.62
CA ASN A 19 -44.49 -27.67 -110.55
C ASN A 19 -43.02 -27.33 -110.24
N ALA A 20 -42.19 -27.10 -111.26
CA ALA A 20 -40.80 -26.69 -111.07
C ALA A 20 -40.68 -25.30 -110.40
N GLU A 21 -41.52 -24.35 -110.78
CA GLU A 21 -41.56 -23.01 -110.16
C GLU A 21 -42.07 -23.05 -108.71
N LYS A 22 -43.08 -23.87 -108.42
CA LYS A 22 -43.53 -24.14 -107.04
C LYS A 22 -42.42 -24.77 -106.19
N GLN A 23 -41.70 -25.76 -106.73
CA GLN A 23 -40.57 -26.39 -106.03
C GLN A 23 -39.41 -25.41 -105.82
N LEU A 24 -39.14 -24.53 -106.78
CA LEU A 24 -38.13 -23.47 -106.64
C LEU A 24 -38.52 -22.46 -105.56
N ALA A 25 -39.78 -22.03 -105.51
CA ALA A 25 -40.30 -21.15 -104.45
C ALA A 25 -40.20 -21.81 -103.08
N LEU A 26 -40.63 -23.09 -102.95
CA LEU A 26 -40.50 -23.87 -101.72
C LEU A 26 -39.04 -24.06 -101.29
N ALA A 27 -38.12 -24.29 -102.23
CA ALA A 27 -36.70 -24.38 -101.95
C ALA A 27 -36.11 -23.03 -101.50
N GLY A 28 -36.56 -21.93 -102.11
CA GLY A 28 -36.20 -20.57 -101.70
C GLY A 28 -36.70 -20.22 -100.30
N ASP A 29 -37.93 -20.57 -99.97
CA ASP A 29 -38.52 -20.36 -98.64
C ASP A 29 -37.83 -21.24 -97.59
N LYS A 30 -37.53 -22.51 -97.93
CA LYS A 30 -36.74 -23.41 -97.07
C LYS A 30 -35.34 -22.87 -96.82
N ALA A 31 -34.68 -22.30 -97.84
CA ALA A 31 -33.36 -21.69 -97.69
C ALA A 31 -33.38 -20.42 -96.82
N LYS A 32 -34.44 -19.60 -96.93
CA LYS A 32 -34.63 -18.43 -96.04
C LYS A 32 -34.88 -18.86 -94.60
N GLN A 33 -35.70 -19.89 -94.37
CA GLN A 33 -35.93 -20.48 -93.05
C GLN A 33 -34.63 -21.08 -92.47
N GLU A 34 -33.83 -21.74 -93.29
CA GLU A 34 -32.51 -22.26 -92.88
C GLU A 34 -31.54 -21.15 -92.48
N ALA A 35 -31.46 -20.08 -93.28
CA ALA A 35 -30.60 -18.93 -93.00
C ALA A 35 -31.04 -18.20 -91.71
N GLU A 36 -32.35 -17.99 -91.54
CA GLU A 36 -32.90 -17.35 -90.34
C GLU A 36 -32.70 -18.21 -89.10
N PHE A 37 -32.92 -19.51 -89.20
CA PHE A 37 -32.63 -20.45 -88.12
C PHE A 37 -31.15 -20.37 -87.68
N ASN A 38 -30.22 -20.45 -88.63
CA ASN A 38 -28.78 -20.37 -88.33
C ASN A 38 -28.39 -19.01 -87.72
N ARG A 39 -29.00 -17.91 -88.20
CA ARG A 39 -28.80 -16.57 -87.63
C ARG A 39 -29.27 -16.51 -86.18
N LEU A 40 -30.44 -17.04 -85.88
CA LEU A 40 -31.01 -17.06 -84.52
C LEU A 40 -30.20 -17.95 -83.57
N ILE A 41 -29.70 -19.09 -84.04
CA ILE A 41 -28.78 -19.95 -83.27
C ILE A 41 -27.49 -19.19 -82.95
N ALA A 42 -26.86 -18.56 -83.95
CA ALA A 42 -25.62 -17.80 -83.75
C ALA A 42 -25.82 -16.60 -82.80
N ALA A 43 -26.95 -15.89 -82.91
CA ALA A 43 -27.29 -14.80 -82.00
C ALA A 43 -27.54 -15.31 -80.56
N GLY A 44 -28.20 -16.45 -80.41
CA GLY A 44 -28.38 -17.12 -79.13
C GLY A 44 -27.03 -17.50 -78.49
N ASP A 45 -26.14 -18.12 -79.26
CA ASP A 45 -24.80 -18.49 -78.80
C ASP A 45 -23.95 -17.28 -78.40
N ALA A 46 -24.00 -16.20 -79.19
CA ALA A 46 -23.33 -14.96 -78.86
C ALA A 46 -23.84 -14.35 -77.55
N ASN A 47 -25.15 -14.44 -77.28
CA ASN A 47 -25.74 -13.98 -76.03
C ASN A 47 -25.35 -14.88 -74.84
N VAL A 48 -25.27 -16.21 -75.02
CA VAL A 48 -24.72 -17.12 -74.00
C VAL A 48 -23.28 -16.74 -73.65
N GLY A 49 -22.44 -16.48 -74.67
CA GLY A 49 -21.05 -16.06 -74.48
C GLY A 49 -20.89 -14.72 -73.75
N GLN A 50 -21.92 -13.87 -73.78
CA GLN A 50 -22.00 -12.61 -73.04
C GLN A 50 -22.75 -12.74 -71.69
N SER A 51 -23.11 -13.96 -71.28
CA SER A 51 -23.96 -14.24 -70.10
C SER A 51 -25.35 -13.56 -70.14
N LYS A 52 -25.80 -13.16 -71.33
CA LYS A 52 -27.14 -12.63 -71.61
C LYS A 52 -28.13 -13.76 -71.81
N TYR A 53 -28.32 -14.57 -70.76
CA TYR A 53 -29.05 -15.84 -70.86
C TYR A 53 -30.53 -15.63 -71.21
N SER A 54 -31.16 -14.56 -70.73
CA SER A 54 -32.54 -14.21 -71.08
C SER A 54 -32.71 -13.91 -72.58
N GLU A 55 -31.78 -13.14 -73.15
CA GLU A 55 -31.75 -12.83 -74.58
C GLU A 55 -31.39 -14.06 -75.43
N ALA A 56 -30.51 -14.94 -74.93
CA ALA A 56 -30.20 -16.20 -75.58
C ALA A 56 -31.42 -17.13 -75.66
N ILE A 57 -32.16 -17.28 -74.55
CA ILE A 57 -33.41 -18.04 -74.47
C ILE A 57 -34.43 -17.53 -75.49
N LEU A 58 -34.59 -16.21 -75.60
CA LEU A 58 -35.49 -15.61 -76.59
C LEU A 58 -35.09 -16.01 -78.02
N ASN A 59 -33.80 -15.89 -78.37
CA ASN A 59 -33.30 -16.24 -79.69
C ASN A 59 -33.43 -17.74 -80.01
N PHE A 60 -33.17 -18.63 -79.05
CA PHE A 60 -33.37 -20.07 -79.24
C PHE A 60 -34.85 -20.46 -79.35
N LYS A 61 -35.75 -19.81 -78.58
CA LYS A 61 -37.21 -19.97 -78.73
C LYS A 61 -37.67 -19.50 -80.11
N SER A 62 -37.16 -18.37 -80.60
CA SER A 62 -37.42 -17.91 -81.96
C SER A 62 -36.89 -18.89 -83.02
N ALA A 63 -35.71 -19.48 -82.82
CA ALA A 63 -35.16 -20.51 -83.72
C ALA A 63 -36.06 -21.76 -83.78
N LEU A 64 -36.59 -22.22 -82.63
CA LEU A 64 -37.56 -23.31 -82.57
C LEU A 64 -38.91 -22.95 -83.19
N GLY A 65 -39.28 -21.66 -83.23
CA GLY A 65 -40.43 -21.17 -84.00
C GLY A 65 -40.25 -21.33 -85.52
N VAL A 66 -39.00 -21.25 -86.01
CA VAL A 66 -38.66 -21.46 -87.44
C VAL A 66 -38.51 -22.95 -87.76
N LYS A 67 -37.86 -23.71 -86.88
CA LYS A 67 -37.73 -25.17 -87.00
C LYS A 67 -38.21 -25.87 -85.72
N PRO A 68 -39.50 -26.25 -85.67
CA PRO A 68 -40.02 -27.02 -84.56
C PRO A 68 -39.27 -28.35 -84.39
N ASN A 69 -39.00 -28.73 -83.14
CA ASN A 69 -38.34 -29.99 -82.75
C ASN A 69 -36.88 -30.15 -83.22
N ASP A 70 -36.19 -29.07 -83.59
CA ASP A 70 -34.75 -29.14 -83.84
C ASP A 70 -33.99 -29.47 -82.54
N SER A 71 -33.23 -30.57 -82.55
CA SER A 71 -32.57 -31.10 -81.35
C SER A 71 -31.46 -30.19 -80.83
N ILE A 72 -30.77 -29.46 -81.70
CA ILE A 72 -29.68 -28.55 -81.32
C ILE A 72 -30.25 -27.32 -80.65
N ALA A 73 -31.31 -26.73 -81.24
CA ALA A 73 -31.99 -25.56 -80.67
C ALA A 73 -32.63 -25.88 -79.30
N MET A 74 -33.24 -27.05 -79.14
CA MET A 74 -33.78 -27.51 -77.85
C MET A 74 -32.70 -27.67 -76.78
N ALA A 75 -31.57 -28.30 -77.12
CA ALA A 75 -30.46 -28.49 -76.19
C ALA A 75 -29.84 -27.15 -75.75
N LYS A 76 -29.63 -26.23 -76.70
CA LYS A 76 -29.12 -24.88 -76.42
C LYS A 76 -30.08 -24.05 -75.56
N LEU A 77 -31.38 -24.16 -75.81
CA LEU A 77 -32.41 -23.53 -74.97
C LEU A 77 -32.35 -24.05 -73.53
N ALA A 78 -32.33 -25.37 -73.34
CA ALA A 78 -32.30 -25.97 -72.01
C ALA A 78 -31.02 -25.59 -71.24
N GLU A 79 -29.87 -25.54 -71.91
CA GLU A 79 -28.62 -25.09 -71.29
C GLU A 79 -28.67 -23.60 -70.92
N ALA A 80 -29.21 -22.73 -71.78
CA ALA A 80 -29.38 -21.31 -71.46
C ALA A 80 -30.32 -21.08 -70.26
N GLU A 81 -31.42 -21.84 -70.16
CA GLU A 81 -32.34 -21.82 -69.01
C GLU A 81 -31.65 -22.28 -67.73
N ARG A 82 -30.82 -23.34 -67.80
CA ARG A 82 -30.02 -23.81 -66.66
C ARG A 82 -29.00 -22.76 -66.20
N GLN A 83 -28.28 -22.13 -67.12
CA GLN A 83 -27.29 -21.09 -66.80
C GLN A 83 -27.95 -19.85 -66.18
N LEU A 84 -29.13 -19.45 -66.66
CA LEU A 84 -29.90 -18.36 -66.06
C LEU A 84 -30.31 -18.68 -64.62
N ALA A 85 -30.77 -19.90 -64.35
CA ALA A 85 -31.12 -20.34 -62.99
C ALA A 85 -29.90 -20.33 -62.05
N LEU A 86 -28.76 -20.88 -62.50
CA LEU A 86 -27.52 -20.88 -61.74
C LEU A 86 -27.00 -19.46 -61.45
N ALA A 87 -27.09 -18.55 -62.42
CA ALA A 87 -26.73 -17.15 -62.23
C ALA A 87 -27.64 -16.47 -61.19
N GLY A 88 -28.95 -16.74 -61.23
CA GLY A 88 -29.92 -16.26 -60.25
C GLY A 88 -29.63 -16.78 -58.83
N ASP A 89 -29.33 -18.07 -58.68
CA ASP A 89 -29.01 -18.67 -57.37
C ASP A 89 -27.69 -18.15 -56.82
N LYS A 90 -26.66 -17.98 -57.67
CA LYS A 90 -25.39 -17.36 -57.29
C LYS A 90 -25.59 -15.91 -56.83
N ALA A 91 -26.44 -15.14 -57.51
CA ALA A 91 -26.76 -13.77 -57.12
C ALA A 91 -27.49 -13.71 -55.77
N LYS A 92 -28.43 -14.63 -55.50
CA LYS A 92 -29.09 -14.74 -54.20
C LYS A 92 -28.11 -15.09 -53.07
N GLN A 93 -27.21 -16.03 -53.32
CA GLN A 93 -26.16 -16.41 -52.34
C GLN A 93 -25.22 -15.23 -52.05
N GLU A 94 -24.82 -14.47 -53.07
CA GLU A 94 -23.96 -13.29 -52.89
C GLU A 94 -24.69 -12.17 -52.13
N ALA A 95 -25.97 -11.92 -52.43
CA ALA A 95 -26.78 -10.94 -51.71
C ALA A 95 -26.94 -11.32 -50.22
N GLU A 96 -27.21 -12.59 -49.94
CA GLU A 96 -27.32 -13.08 -48.57
C GLU A 96 -25.99 -13.05 -47.83
N PHE A 97 -24.89 -13.40 -48.50
CA PHE A 97 -23.54 -13.25 -47.95
C PHE A 97 -23.27 -11.80 -47.52
N ASN A 98 -23.52 -10.83 -48.42
CA ASN A 98 -23.30 -9.41 -48.13
C ASN A 98 -24.17 -8.91 -46.97
N ARG A 99 -25.44 -9.36 -46.90
CA ARG A 99 -26.35 -9.04 -45.81
C ARG A 99 -25.84 -9.57 -44.47
N LEU A 100 -25.46 -10.85 -44.40
CA LEU A 100 -24.94 -11.48 -43.19
C LEU A 100 -23.62 -10.84 -42.76
N PHE A 101 -22.72 -10.56 -43.69
CA PHE A 101 -21.45 -9.92 -43.41
C PHE A 101 -21.64 -8.50 -42.84
N ALA A 102 -22.46 -7.67 -43.49
CA ALA A 102 -22.77 -6.32 -43.00
C ALA A 102 -23.49 -6.33 -41.65
N THR A 103 -24.35 -7.33 -41.39
CA THR A 103 -24.98 -7.49 -40.08
C THR A 103 -23.95 -7.88 -39.02
N GLY A 104 -22.99 -8.75 -39.36
CA GLY A 104 -21.85 -9.06 -38.52
C GLY A 104 -21.02 -7.82 -38.18
N ASP A 105 -20.68 -6.99 -39.17
CA ASP A 105 -19.97 -5.71 -38.97
C ASP A 105 -20.73 -4.76 -38.06
N ALA A 106 -22.05 -4.65 -38.21
CA ALA A 106 -22.89 -3.80 -37.37
C ALA A 106 -22.87 -4.25 -35.90
N ASN A 107 -23.07 -5.55 -35.63
CA ASN A 107 -23.01 -6.10 -34.26
C ASN A 107 -21.59 -5.97 -33.68
N PHE A 108 -20.56 -6.16 -34.49
CA PHE A 108 -19.18 -5.96 -34.08
C PHE A 108 -18.92 -4.51 -33.63
N GLY A 109 -19.44 -3.53 -34.38
CA GLY A 109 -19.35 -2.11 -34.02
C GLY A 109 -20.09 -1.76 -32.72
N LEU A 110 -21.15 -2.50 -32.38
CA LEU A 110 -21.87 -2.40 -31.10
C LEU A 110 -21.17 -3.16 -29.96
N SER A 111 -20.03 -3.81 -30.22
CA SER A 111 -19.33 -4.71 -29.29
C SER A 111 -20.15 -5.95 -28.89
N GLU A 112 -21.18 -6.30 -29.65
CA GLU A 112 -22.00 -7.50 -29.50
C GLU A 112 -21.28 -8.67 -30.20
N TYR A 113 -20.14 -9.07 -29.63
CA TYR A 113 -19.20 -9.99 -30.30
C TYR A 113 -19.77 -11.40 -30.51
N ALA A 114 -20.66 -11.89 -29.64
CA ALA A 114 -21.27 -13.22 -29.78
C ALA A 114 -22.25 -13.26 -30.98
N GLU A 115 -23.04 -12.21 -31.12
CA GLU A 115 -23.98 -11.99 -32.21
C GLU A 115 -23.23 -11.77 -33.52
N ALA A 116 -22.22 -10.89 -33.51
CA ALA A 116 -21.34 -10.67 -34.66
C ALA A 116 -20.69 -11.96 -35.16
N LEU A 117 -20.17 -12.79 -34.24
CA LEU A 117 -19.56 -14.08 -34.55
C LEU A 117 -20.54 -15.04 -35.22
N THR A 118 -21.80 -15.04 -34.76
CA THR A 118 -22.88 -15.86 -35.35
C THR A 118 -23.14 -15.47 -36.80
N PHE A 119 -23.20 -14.16 -37.08
CA PHE A 119 -23.40 -13.65 -38.44
C PHE A 119 -22.19 -13.90 -39.34
N TYR A 120 -20.96 -13.67 -38.88
CA TYR A 120 -19.76 -13.98 -39.67
C TYR A 120 -19.62 -15.48 -39.95
N LYS A 121 -19.88 -16.37 -38.97
CA LYS A 121 -19.90 -17.83 -39.19
C LYS A 121 -20.97 -18.23 -40.21
N SER A 122 -22.12 -17.55 -40.21
CA SER A 122 -23.18 -17.78 -41.20
C SER A 122 -22.77 -17.30 -42.60
N ALA A 123 -22.15 -16.13 -42.71
CA ALA A 123 -21.59 -15.63 -43.97
C ALA A 123 -20.49 -16.58 -44.51
N SER A 124 -19.62 -17.08 -43.63
CA SER A 124 -18.56 -18.03 -43.99
C SER A 124 -19.07 -19.36 -44.56
N LYS A 125 -20.29 -19.80 -44.18
CA LYS A 125 -20.93 -20.99 -44.73
C LYS A 125 -21.38 -20.79 -46.18
N LEU A 126 -21.72 -19.57 -46.58
CA LEU A 126 -22.10 -19.23 -47.95
C LEU A 126 -20.87 -19.00 -48.84
N LYS A 127 -19.89 -18.26 -48.31
CA LYS A 127 -18.66 -17.92 -49.02
C LYS A 127 -17.54 -17.69 -48.02
N SER A 128 -16.59 -18.62 -47.96
CA SER A 128 -15.38 -18.45 -47.17
C SER A 128 -14.33 -17.71 -47.99
N ASN A 129 -13.68 -16.73 -47.37
CA ASN A 129 -12.52 -16.03 -47.90
C ASN A 129 -11.67 -15.50 -46.73
N GLU A 130 -10.47 -15.00 -47.05
CA GLU A 130 -9.51 -14.54 -46.03
C GLU A 130 -10.07 -13.43 -45.13
N ILE A 131 -10.90 -12.52 -45.68
CA ILE A 131 -11.50 -11.41 -44.92
C ILE A 131 -12.48 -11.95 -43.88
N VAL A 132 -13.36 -12.88 -44.26
CA VAL A 132 -14.35 -13.49 -43.35
C VAL A 132 -13.65 -14.30 -42.27
N VAL A 133 -12.63 -15.08 -42.63
CA VAL A 133 -11.83 -15.86 -41.67
C VAL A 133 -11.12 -14.93 -40.68
N ALA A 134 -10.52 -13.83 -41.15
CA ALA A 134 -9.88 -12.84 -40.30
C ALA A 134 -10.88 -12.19 -39.34
N LYS A 135 -12.09 -11.85 -39.82
CA LYS A 135 -13.15 -11.27 -38.98
C LYS A 135 -13.66 -12.22 -37.91
N ILE A 136 -13.82 -13.51 -38.23
CA ILE A 136 -14.16 -14.54 -37.24
C ILE A 136 -13.08 -14.61 -36.16
N ALA A 137 -11.81 -14.73 -36.54
CA ALA A 137 -10.70 -14.84 -35.60
C ALA A 137 -10.53 -13.59 -34.72
N GLU A 138 -10.70 -12.40 -35.29
CA GLU A 138 -10.71 -11.13 -34.56
C GLU A 138 -11.85 -11.11 -33.53
N THR A 139 -13.06 -11.45 -33.95
CA THR A 139 -14.25 -11.45 -33.08
C THR A 139 -14.15 -12.48 -31.96
N GLU A 140 -13.61 -13.68 -32.23
CA GLU A 140 -13.38 -14.71 -31.20
C GLU A 140 -12.38 -14.23 -30.13
N ARG A 141 -11.31 -13.55 -30.52
CA ARG A 141 -10.34 -12.98 -29.57
C ARG A 141 -10.96 -11.89 -28.71
N LEU A 142 -11.75 -11.00 -29.31
CA LEU A 142 -12.43 -9.92 -28.58
C LEU A 142 -13.49 -10.46 -27.62
N LEU A 143 -14.25 -11.47 -28.03
CA LEU A 143 -15.21 -12.15 -27.16
C LEU A 143 -14.51 -12.78 -25.96
N GLN A 144 -13.43 -13.53 -26.18
CA GLN A 144 -12.65 -14.13 -25.09
C GLN A 144 -12.08 -13.07 -24.14
N PHE A 145 -11.58 -11.95 -24.67
CA PHE A 145 -11.10 -10.84 -23.85
C PHE A 145 -12.22 -10.20 -23.01
N ALA A 146 -13.39 -9.97 -23.61
CA ALA A 146 -14.55 -9.41 -22.91
C ALA A 146 -15.05 -10.33 -21.79
N GLU A 147 -15.09 -11.65 -22.02
CA GLU A 147 -15.46 -12.65 -21.01
C GLU A 147 -14.44 -12.69 -19.86
N ALA A 148 -13.14 -12.66 -20.17
CA ALA A 148 -12.08 -12.64 -19.16
C ALA A 148 -12.13 -11.37 -18.30
N GLU A 149 -12.35 -10.21 -18.91
CA GLU A 149 -12.50 -8.94 -18.20
C GLU A 149 -13.77 -8.93 -17.33
N ARG A 150 -14.87 -9.50 -17.80
CA ARG A 150 -16.10 -9.65 -17.01
C ARG A 150 -15.88 -10.57 -15.81
N ALA A 151 -15.25 -11.73 -16.00
CA ALA A 151 -14.92 -12.65 -14.93
C ALA A 151 -13.97 -12.02 -13.89
N ARG A 152 -12.99 -11.24 -14.35
CA ARG A 152 -12.09 -10.48 -13.48
C ARG A 152 -12.86 -9.47 -12.63
N ARG A 153 -13.72 -8.64 -13.24
CA ARG A 153 -14.54 -7.66 -12.51
C ARG A 153 -15.46 -8.31 -11.50
N GLU A 154 -16.07 -9.44 -11.86
CA GLU A 154 -16.91 -10.20 -10.94
C GLU A 154 -16.11 -10.74 -9.75
N SER A 155 -14.91 -11.27 -9.98
CA SER A 155 -14.01 -11.70 -8.92
C SER A 155 -13.55 -10.54 -8.02
N GLU A 156 -13.21 -9.39 -8.60
CA GLU A 156 -12.84 -8.17 -7.87
C GLU A 156 -14.00 -7.67 -7.00
N ASN A 157 -15.23 -7.65 -7.54
CA ASN A 157 -16.43 -7.27 -6.80
C ASN A 157 -16.76 -8.25 -5.67
N GLN A 158 -16.64 -9.56 -5.91
CA GLN A 158 -16.81 -10.57 -4.87
C GLN A 158 -15.76 -10.43 -3.76
N SER A 159 -14.50 -10.18 -4.13
CA SER A 159 -13.42 -9.94 -3.17
C SER A 159 -13.69 -8.69 -2.32
N LEU A 160 -14.18 -7.61 -2.94
CA LEU A 160 -14.58 -6.39 -2.24
C LEU A 160 -15.76 -6.64 -1.29
N ALA A 161 -16.78 -7.39 -1.71
CA ALA A 161 -17.92 -7.74 -0.87
C ALA A 161 -17.49 -8.60 0.34
N ILE A 162 -16.60 -9.57 0.14
CA ILE A 162 -16.04 -10.39 1.22
C ILE A 162 -15.24 -9.52 2.20
N LYS A 163 -14.43 -8.57 1.72
CA LYS A 163 -13.72 -7.60 2.57
C LYS A 163 -14.71 -6.77 3.38
N GLN A 164 -15.72 -6.20 2.74
CA GLN A 164 -16.76 -5.40 3.43
C GLN A 164 -17.51 -6.22 4.49
N GLN A 165 -17.85 -7.48 4.20
CA GLN A 165 -18.51 -8.36 5.16
C GLN A 165 -17.59 -8.70 6.34
N LYS A 166 -16.32 -9.07 6.08
CA LYS A 166 -15.33 -9.34 7.14
C LYS A 166 -15.10 -8.12 8.02
N TYR A 167 -14.98 -6.93 7.41
CA TYR A 167 -14.87 -5.68 8.12
C TYR A 167 -16.10 -5.46 9.03
N LYS A 168 -17.32 -5.54 8.46
CA LYS A 168 -18.56 -5.36 9.22
C LYS A 168 -18.67 -6.33 10.41
N VAL A 169 -18.39 -7.62 10.19
CA VAL A 169 -18.42 -8.64 11.25
C VAL A 169 -17.42 -8.33 12.36
N ALA A 170 -16.19 -7.93 12.01
CA ALA A 170 -15.17 -7.53 12.96
C ALA A 170 -15.61 -6.32 13.79
N ILE A 171 -16.19 -5.30 13.15
CA ILE A 171 -16.72 -4.10 13.83
C ILE A 171 -17.87 -4.43 14.77
N ASP A 172 -18.88 -5.18 14.31
CA ASP A 172 -20.02 -5.56 15.14
C ASP A 172 -19.57 -6.34 16.38
N LYS A 173 -18.61 -7.27 16.20
CA LYS A 173 -18.05 -8.04 17.31
C LYS A 173 -17.22 -7.19 18.27
N ALA A 174 -16.39 -6.29 17.73
CA ALA A 174 -15.60 -5.35 18.52
C ALA A 174 -16.49 -4.44 19.38
N ASN A 175 -17.54 -3.88 18.79
CA ASN A 175 -18.53 -3.03 19.46
C ASN A 175 -19.27 -3.79 20.57
N GLN A 176 -19.69 -5.04 20.29
CA GLN A 176 -20.34 -5.90 21.28
C GLN A 176 -19.42 -6.12 22.50
N LEU A 177 -18.16 -6.46 22.26
CA LEU A 177 -17.17 -6.69 23.32
C LEU A 177 -16.82 -5.41 24.08
N PHE A 178 -16.74 -4.28 23.39
CA PHE A 178 -16.53 -2.96 23.99
C PHE A 178 -17.65 -2.64 24.99
N ASN A 179 -18.90 -2.81 24.57
CA ASN A 179 -20.08 -2.57 25.43
C ASN A 179 -20.15 -3.55 26.61
N ALA A 180 -19.66 -4.78 26.42
CA ALA A 180 -19.49 -5.76 27.50
C ALA A 180 -18.28 -5.45 28.41
N LYS A 181 -17.55 -4.35 28.18
CA LYS A 181 -16.31 -3.96 28.86
C LYS A 181 -15.19 -5.00 28.75
N ASN A 182 -15.28 -5.88 27.77
CA ASN A 182 -14.20 -6.81 27.44
C ASN A 182 -13.21 -6.13 26.48
N PHE A 183 -12.41 -5.23 27.04
CA PHE A 183 -11.54 -4.32 26.29
C PHE A 183 -10.41 -5.02 25.51
N PRO A 184 -9.69 -6.04 26.03
CA PRO A 184 -8.61 -6.68 25.28
C PRO A 184 -9.12 -7.39 24.01
N GLU A 185 -10.22 -8.14 24.11
CA GLU A 185 -10.82 -8.83 22.97
C GLU A 185 -11.48 -7.86 22.00
N SER A 186 -12.14 -6.80 22.51
CA SER A 186 -12.67 -5.73 21.68
C SER A 186 -11.58 -5.10 20.81
N ARG A 187 -10.42 -4.81 21.42
CA ARG A 187 -9.25 -4.25 20.73
C ARG A 187 -8.75 -5.16 19.60
N GLN A 188 -8.69 -6.47 19.83
CA GLN A 188 -8.30 -7.44 18.80
C GLN A 188 -9.23 -7.42 17.59
N PHE A 189 -10.55 -7.35 17.79
CA PHE A 189 -11.50 -7.30 16.68
C PHE A 189 -11.46 -5.96 15.94
N TYR A 190 -11.21 -4.82 16.61
CA TYR A 190 -10.95 -3.56 15.89
C TYR A 190 -9.64 -3.61 15.09
N GLN A 191 -8.58 -4.27 15.59
CA GLN A 191 -7.35 -4.50 14.82
C GLN A 191 -7.59 -5.41 13.61
N GLN A 192 -8.44 -6.43 13.76
CA GLN A 192 -8.87 -7.29 12.66
C GLN A 192 -9.66 -6.51 11.61
N ALA A 193 -10.48 -5.54 12.01
CA ALA A 193 -11.14 -4.64 11.06
C ALA A 193 -10.11 -3.79 10.28
N LEU A 194 -9.09 -3.25 10.97
CA LEU A 194 -8.02 -2.48 10.33
C LEU A 194 -7.09 -3.31 9.41
N SER A 195 -6.98 -4.62 9.64
CA SER A 195 -6.23 -5.50 8.73
C SER A 195 -6.99 -5.83 7.44
N VAL A 196 -8.32 -5.71 7.46
CA VAL A 196 -9.19 -5.87 6.29
C VAL A 196 -9.27 -4.59 5.47
N ASP A 197 -9.41 -3.44 6.14
CA ASP A 197 -9.35 -2.10 5.56
C ASP A 197 -8.57 -1.17 6.51
N PRO A 198 -7.36 -0.70 6.14
CA PRO A 198 -6.49 0.08 7.02
C PRO A 198 -6.82 1.59 7.08
N VAL A 199 -7.75 2.08 6.26
CA VAL A 199 -8.10 3.51 6.16
C VAL A 199 -9.15 4.02 7.18
N PRO A 200 -10.10 3.23 7.72
CA PRO A 200 -11.22 3.78 8.46
C PRO A 200 -10.78 4.38 9.80
N VAL A 201 -11.27 5.59 10.06
CA VAL A 201 -10.97 6.35 11.27
C VAL A 201 -11.57 5.70 12.53
N TYR A 202 -12.77 5.11 12.39
CA TYR A 202 -13.56 4.60 13.51
C TYR A 202 -12.86 3.50 14.35
N PRO A 203 -12.32 2.42 13.78
CA PRO A 203 -11.69 1.35 14.58
C PRO A 203 -10.41 1.84 15.27
N ALA A 204 -9.65 2.71 14.60
CA ALA A 204 -8.44 3.31 15.15
C ALA A 204 -8.75 4.21 16.36
N GLU A 205 -9.81 5.02 16.28
CA GLU A 205 -10.28 5.83 17.41
C GLU A 205 -10.73 4.97 18.59
N ARG A 206 -11.47 3.88 18.32
CA ARG A 206 -11.91 2.96 19.37
C ARG A 206 -10.75 2.23 20.05
N ILE A 207 -9.71 1.84 19.31
CA ILE A 207 -8.49 1.28 19.91
C ILE A 207 -7.83 2.30 20.85
N ARG A 208 -7.71 3.57 20.45
CA ARG A 208 -7.15 4.61 21.32
C ARG A 208 -8.00 4.84 22.58
N GLU A 209 -9.33 4.77 22.45
CA GLU A 209 -10.24 4.86 23.59
C GLU A 209 -10.06 3.68 24.55
N ILE A 210 -9.97 2.46 24.02
CA ILE A 210 -9.66 1.26 24.81
C ILE A 210 -8.33 1.42 25.54
N ASP A 211 -7.27 1.85 24.84
CA ASP A 211 -5.95 1.99 25.43
C ASP A 211 -5.97 2.99 26.60
N LYS A 212 -6.74 4.09 26.50
CA LYS A 212 -6.97 5.02 27.61
C LYS A 212 -7.71 4.39 28.78
N ILE A 213 -8.78 3.63 28.51
CA ILE A 213 -9.58 2.97 29.57
C ILE A 213 -8.73 1.94 30.31
N VAL A 214 -7.97 1.11 29.59
CA VAL A 214 -7.10 0.09 30.19
C VAL A 214 -6.00 0.73 31.02
N ALA A 215 -5.38 1.81 30.53
CA ALA A 215 -4.37 2.55 31.28
C ALA A 215 -4.95 3.13 32.59
N GLN A 216 -6.18 3.66 32.54
CA GLN A 216 -6.86 4.15 33.75
C GLN A 216 -7.16 3.03 34.74
N ILE A 217 -7.71 1.89 34.28
CA ILE A 217 -7.98 0.72 35.13
C ILE A 217 -6.69 0.23 35.82
N GLN A 218 -5.57 0.18 35.09
CA GLN A 218 -4.27 -0.19 35.65
C GLN A 218 -3.76 0.83 36.67
N SER A 219 -3.93 2.13 36.41
CA SER A 219 -3.56 3.19 37.35
C SER A 219 -4.37 3.09 38.65
N ASP A 220 -5.68 2.88 38.55
CA ASP A 220 -6.58 2.77 39.72
C ASP A 220 -6.26 1.52 40.55
N ALA A 221 -5.97 0.39 39.89
CA ALA A 221 -5.54 -0.84 40.56
C ALA A 221 -4.22 -0.66 41.30
N LEU A 222 -3.23 0.01 40.69
CA LEU A 222 -1.94 0.30 41.32
C LEU A 222 -2.07 1.23 42.53
N ALA A 223 -2.94 2.24 42.45
CA ALA A 223 -3.21 3.14 43.58
C ALA A 223 -3.84 2.39 44.76
N ASN A 224 -4.80 1.49 44.50
CA ASN A 224 -5.43 0.67 45.52
C ASN A 224 -4.47 -0.36 46.15
N ASP A 225 -3.61 -0.99 45.35
CA ASP A 225 -2.58 -1.91 45.83
C ASP A 225 -1.54 -1.21 46.72
N GLN A 226 -1.13 0.00 46.35
CA GLN A 226 -0.22 0.83 47.15
C GLN A 226 -0.84 1.22 48.50
N GLU A 227 -2.13 1.61 48.52
CA GLU A 227 -2.82 1.96 49.77
C GLU A 227 -2.96 0.74 50.69
N THR A 228 -3.28 -0.43 50.13
CA THR A 228 -3.35 -1.69 50.87
C THR A 228 -1.97 -2.10 51.43
N ALA A 229 -0.90 -1.90 50.67
CA ALA A 229 0.47 -2.18 51.11
C ALA A 229 0.93 -1.23 52.22
N LYS A 230 0.64 0.08 52.12
CA LYS A 230 0.88 1.05 53.19
C LYS A 230 0.16 0.67 54.47
N GLY A 231 -1.10 0.21 54.38
CA GLY A 231 -1.85 -0.30 55.53
C GLY A 231 -1.16 -1.46 56.25
N ARG A 232 -0.62 -2.43 55.50
CA ARG A 232 0.13 -3.56 56.09
C ARG A 232 1.43 -3.13 56.76
N LEU A 233 2.23 -2.31 56.07
CA LEU A 233 3.50 -1.80 56.61
C LEU A 233 3.29 -0.96 57.87
N TYR A 234 2.24 -0.13 57.89
CA TYR A 234 1.84 0.64 59.06
C TYR A 234 1.51 -0.28 60.24
N ASN A 235 0.67 -1.30 60.03
CA ASN A 235 0.29 -2.25 61.07
C ASN A 235 1.48 -3.05 61.61
N ASP A 236 2.40 -3.46 60.74
CA ASP A 236 3.64 -4.16 61.13
C ASP A 236 4.55 -3.26 61.99
N ALA A 237 4.80 -2.03 61.56
CA ALA A 237 5.60 -1.06 62.30
C ALA A 237 4.98 -0.72 63.66
N MET A 238 3.64 -0.60 63.73
CA MET A 238 2.91 -0.41 64.98
C MET A 238 3.05 -1.62 65.93
N SER A 239 3.01 -2.84 65.39
CA SER A 239 3.20 -4.08 66.15
C SER A 239 4.62 -4.17 66.70
N ARG A 240 5.65 -3.96 65.86
CA ARG A 240 7.07 -3.93 66.25
C ARG A 240 7.34 -2.90 67.35
N GLY A 241 6.80 -1.68 67.19
CA GLY A 241 6.90 -0.64 68.21
C GLY A 241 6.32 -1.08 69.55
N GLY A 242 5.19 -1.80 69.55
CA GLY A 242 4.55 -2.35 70.74
C GLY A 242 5.39 -3.43 71.44
N THR A 243 5.97 -4.35 70.65
CA THR A 243 6.88 -5.39 71.15
C THR A 243 8.12 -4.77 71.80
N TYR A 244 8.84 -3.89 71.10
CA TYR A 244 10.02 -3.21 71.64
C TYR A 244 9.72 -2.40 72.89
N PHE A 245 8.54 -1.77 72.95
CA PHE A 245 8.11 -1.03 74.13
C PHE A 245 7.93 -1.95 75.35
N THR A 246 7.31 -3.12 75.16
CA THR A 246 7.12 -4.12 76.23
C THR A 246 8.45 -4.71 76.71
N GLU A 247 9.41 -4.87 75.79
CA GLU A 247 10.79 -5.32 76.07
C GLU A 247 11.69 -4.21 76.65
N LYS A 248 11.16 -2.98 76.81
CA LYS A 248 11.88 -1.79 77.30
C LYS A 248 13.04 -1.32 76.39
N LEU A 249 13.03 -1.72 75.12
CA LEU A 249 13.95 -1.25 74.08
C LEU A 249 13.43 0.08 73.51
N TYR A 250 13.49 1.13 74.34
CA TYR A 250 12.79 2.39 74.08
C TYR A 250 13.23 3.11 72.80
N SER A 251 14.53 3.06 72.45
CA SER A 251 15.05 3.65 71.22
C SER A 251 14.52 2.95 69.96
N ASP A 252 14.43 1.62 70.00
CA ASP A 252 13.93 0.81 68.89
C ASP A 252 12.42 0.95 68.73
N ALA A 253 11.69 1.02 69.86
CA ALA A 253 10.26 1.32 69.87
C ALA A 253 9.93 2.69 69.25
N ILE A 254 10.68 3.74 69.62
CA ILE A 254 10.54 5.08 69.00
C ILE A 254 10.83 5.01 67.51
N SER A 255 11.85 4.24 67.08
CA SER A 255 12.21 4.10 65.67
C SER A 255 11.10 3.42 64.87
N ALA A 256 10.54 2.33 65.38
CA ALA A 256 9.43 1.61 64.75
C ALA A 256 8.13 2.45 64.69
N TYR A 257 7.80 3.21 65.73
CA TYR A 257 6.65 4.12 65.69
C TYR A 257 6.87 5.33 64.77
N LYS A 258 8.11 5.84 64.65
CA LYS A 258 8.45 6.86 63.65
C LYS A 258 8.33 6.32 62.22
N GLU A 259 8.64 5.04 62.02
CA GLU A 259 8.43 4.34 60.76
C GLU A 259 6.93 4.27 60.42
N ALA A 260 6.08 3.84 61.38
CA ALA A 260 4.62 3.85 61.22
C ALA A 260 4.07 5.26 60.91
N GLN A 261 4.54 6.29 61.63
CA GLN A 261 4.16 7.69 61.39
C GLN A 261 4.54 8.16 59.98
N LYS A 262 5.71 7.77 59.45
CA LYS A 262 6.11 8.11 58.08
C LYS A 262 5.23 7.42 57.03
N ILE A 263 4.75 6.21 57.31
CA ILE A 263 3.91 5.43 56.39
C ILE A 263 2.49 6.01 56.32
N LYS A 264 1.92 6.41 57.47
CA LYS A 264 0.63 7.11 57.56
C LYS A 264 0.74 8.33 58.50
N PRO A 265 1.09 9.52 57.97
CA PRO A 265 1.33 10.72 58.78
C PRO A 265 0.11 11.26 59.53
N ASP A 266 -1.08 10.97 59.02
CA ASP A 266 -2.35 11.44 59.58
C ASP A 266 -2.84 10.60 60.78
N GLU A 267 -2.18 9.47 61.05
CA GLU A 267 -2.52 8.59 62.16
C GLU A 267 -2.03 9.17 63.51
N ILE A 268 -2.94 9.22 64.48
CA ILE A 268 -2.72 9.88 65.77
C ILE A 268 -1.93 8.98 66.74
N LEU A 269 -2.04 7.67 66.59
CA LEU A 269 -1.48 6.66 67.50
C LEU A 269 0.06 6.63 67.56
N PRO A 270 0.81 6.59 66.43
CA PRO A 270 2.27 6.57 66.46
C PRO A 270 2.91 7.76 67.22
N PRO A 271 2.54 9.03 66.96
CA PRO A 271 3.12 10.16 67.70
C PRO A 271 2.75 10.18 69.18
N GLN A 272 1.58 9.65 69.57
CA GLN A 272 1.22 9.47 70.98
C GLN A 272 2.15 8.46 71.67
N LYS A 273 2.40 7.31 71.04
CA LYS A 273 3.29 6.27 71.57
C LYS A 273 4.74 6.74 71.70
N ILE A 274 5.24 7.51 70.73
CA ILE A 274 6.58 8.12 70.81
C ILE A 274 6.69 9.06 72.02
N LYS A 275 5.69 9.91 72.25
CA LYS A 275 5.68 10.84 73.40
C LYS A 275 5.64 10.09 74.74
N GLU A 276 4.83 9.03 74.83
CA GLU A 276 4.76 8.15 76.00
C GLU A 276 6.13 7.58 76.35
N ILE A 277 6.85 7.06 75.36
CA ILE A 277 8.19 6.49 75.55
C ILE A 277 9.22 7.56 75.91
N GLN A 278 9.17 8.74 75.27
CA GLN A 278 10.10 9.83 75.55
C GLN A 278 10.02 10.29 77.01
N PHE A 279 8.80 10.36 77.57
CA PHE A 279 8.61 10.72 78.96
C PHE A 279 9.27 9.72 79.92
N ILE A 280 9.26 8.42 79.59
CA ILE A 280 9.94 7.38 80.37
C ILE A 280 11.47 7.54 80.28
N ILE A 281 12.01 7.79 79.07
CA ILE A 281 13.45 8.02 78.87
C ILE A 281 13.93 9.23 79.66
N ASP A 282 13.20 10.35 79.61
CA ASP A 282 13.58 11.60 80.28
C ASP A 282 13.62 11.41 81.81
N GLY A 283 12.69 10.63 82.36
CA GLY A 283 12.69 10.24 83.78
C GLY A 283 13.88 9.35 84.18
N LEU A 284 14.36 8.47 83.29
CA LEU A 284 15.55 7.65 83.51
C LEU A 284 16.85 8.46 83.39
N ALA A 285 16.92 9.40 82.44
CA ALA A 285 18.07 10.27 82.22
C ALA A 285 18.29 11.26 83.37
N ALA A 286 17.21 11.80 83.95
CA ALA A 286 17.29 12.65 85.14
C ALA A 286 17.90 11.92 86.35
N LYS A 287 17.63 10.61 86.49
CA LYS A 287 18.21 9.75 87.51
C LYS A 287 19.69 9.46 87.28
N ALA A 288 20.11 9.28 86.02
CA ALA A 288 21.51 9.06 85.66
C ALA A 288 22.39 10.33 85.78
N LEU A 289 21.81 11.52 85.56
CA LEU A 289 22.49 12.81 85.75
C LEU A 289 22.76 13.15 87.23
N GLU A 290 22.00 12.58 88.16
CA GLU A 290 22.25 12.68 89.60
C GLU A 290 23.49 11.88 90.01
N ASP A 291 23.76 10.75 89.33
CA ASP A 291 24.93 9.88 89.57
C ASP A 291 26.24 10.41 88.96
N GLN A 292 26.18 11.28 87.93
CA GLN A 292 27.34 11.64 87.11
C GLN A 292 27.98 13.02 87.44
N LYS A 293 27.59 13.68 88.53
CA LYS A 293 28.16 14.98 88.94
C LYS A 293 29.53 14.88 89.66
N PHE A 294 30.16 13.70 89.68
CA PHE A 294 31.40 13.41 90.40
C PHE A 294 32.52 12.86 89.50
N ALA A 295 32.77 13.46 88.34
CA ALA A 295 34.00 13.16 87.60
C ALA A 295 34.37 14.25 86.58
N THR A 296 35.20 15.17 87.04
CA THR A 296 36.40 15.66 86.34
C THR A 296 36.24 16.59 85.12
N ASP A 297 36.77 17.80 85.29
CA ASP A 297 36.93 18.85 84.29
C ASP A 297 38.41 18.96 83.84
N LYS A 298 38.61 19.19 82.52
CA LYS A 298 39.76 19.80 81.79
C LYS A 298 41.19 19.21 81.78
N ASN A 299 41.73 18.96 80.57
CA ASN A 299 42.63 19.87 79.78
C ASN A 299 43.23 19.18 78.53
N LEU A 300 43.31 19.83 77.34
CA LEU A 300 44.04 19.31 76.14
C LEU A 300 44.82 20.39 75.36
N ASN A 301 45.86 19.95 74.63
CA ASN A 301 47.12 20.64 74.24
C ASN A 301 47.14 21.31 72.83
N SER A 302 48.30 21.86 72.46
CA SER A 302 48.61 22.69 71.27
C SER A 302 48.29 22.09 69.88
N ASN A 303 48.27 20.77 69.69
CA ASN A 303 47.89 20.16 68.40
C ASN A 303 46.37 20.15 68.21
N GLU A 304 45.62 20.04 69.31
CA GLU A 304 44.17 20.16 69.30
C GLU A 304 43.76 21.55 68.79
N LYS A 305 44.52 22.60 69.16
CA LYS A 305 44.25 23.97 68.69
C LYS A 305 44.39 24.13 67.18
N PHE A 306 45.46 23.63 66.57
CA PHE A 306 45.65 23.74 65.11
C PHE A 306 44.65 22.91 64.32
N TYR A 307 44.27 21.74 64.83
CA TYR A 307 43.18 20.93 64.28
C TYR A 307 41.84 21.69 64.34
N LEU A 308 41.49 22.24 65.50
CA LEU A 308 40.25 23.00 65.70
C LEU A 308 40.18 24.28 64.84
N ASP A 309 41.30 24.98 64.63
CA ASP A 309 41.36 26.17 63.76
C ASP A 309 41.07 25.83 62.28
N LYS A 310 41.52 24.66 61.78
CA LYS A 310 41.23 24.21 60.40
C LYS A 310 39.82 23.67 60.24
N ILE A 311 39.31 22.93 61.23
CA ILE A 311 37.90 22.48 61.27
C ILE A 311 36.94 23.66 61.24
N LYS A 312 37.24 24.74 61.96
CA LYS A 312 36.41 25.95 61.98
C LYS A 312 36.26 26.59 60.60
N ILE A 313 37.36 26.78 59.87
CA ILE A 313 37.36 27.36 58.52
C ILE A 313 36.61 26.45 57.53
N ALA A 314 36.79 25.13 57.66
CA ALA A 314 36.14 24.13 56.83
C ALA A 314 34.62 24.07 57.06
N ASP A 315 34.16 24.06 58.32
CA ASP A 315 32.74 24.04 58.69
C ASP A 315 32.00 25.33 58.30
N GLU A 316 32.65 26.50 58.44
CA GLU A 316 32.09 27.78 57.99
C GLU A 316 31.92 27.82 56.46
N SER A 317 32.87 27.26 55.72
CA SER A 317 32.81 27.15 54.26
C SER A 317 31.75 26.13 53.81
N PHE A 318 31.60 25.02 54.56
CA PHE A 318 30.57 24.01 54.33
C PHE A 318 29.16 24.58 54.54
N LYS A 319 28.94 25.36 55.60
CA LYS A 319 27.65 26.03 55.86
C LYS A 319 27.26 27.05 54.79
N LYS A 320 28.24 27.67 54.12
CA LYS A 320 28.05 28.62 53.03
C LYS A 320 27.91 27.95 51.65
N SER A 321 27.81 26.63 51.60
CA SER A 321 27.72 25.84 50.37
C SER A 321 28.92 25.96 49.43
N GLN A 322 30.09 26.33 49.96
CA GLN A 322 31.34 26.46 49.21
C GLN A 322 32.09 25.12 49.22
N TRP A 323 31.47 24.10 48.63
CA TRP A 323 31.84 22.68 48.81
C TRP A 323 33.30 22.37 48.46
N SER A 324 33.84 22.97 47.40
CA SER A 324 35.25 22.79 47.01
C SER A 324 36.26 23.43 47.99
N VAL A 325 35.90 24.57 48.60
CA VAL A 325 36.74 25.25 49.62
C VAL A 325 36.67 24.52 50.95
N ALA A 326 35.47 24.07 51.34
CA ALA A 326 35.26 23.26 52.53
C ALA A 326 36.09 21.96 52.48
N ARG A 327 36.03 21.25 51.34
CA ARG A 327 36.81 20.02 51.10
C ARG A 327 38.31 20.23 51.29
N PHE A 328 38.86 21.30 50.73
CA PHE A 328 40.28 21.62 50.83
C PHE A 328 40.74 21.78 52.29
N TYR A 329 39.98 22.51 53.12
CA TYR A 329 40.37 22.75 54.52
C TYR A 329 40.14 21.54 55.44
N TYR A 330 39.18 20.65 55.15
CA TYR A 330 39.09 19.35 55.85
C TYR A 330 40.31 18.46 55.56
N ILE A 331 40.85 18.48 54.33
CA ILE A 331 42.10 17.77 53.99
C ILE A 331 43.32 18.39 54.70
N GLU A 332 43.38 19.72 54.84
CA GLU A 332 44.43 20.37 55.64
C GLU A 332 44.36 20.03 57.13
N ALA A 333 43.16 19.84 57.70
CA ALA A 333 42.98 19.42 59.10
C ALA A 333 43.55 18.01 59.36
N LEU A 334 43.40 17.10 58.38
CA LEU A 334 43.93 15.73 58.45
C LEU A 334 45.46 15.65 58.52
N LYS A 335 46.19 16.71 58.16
CA LYS A 335 47.66 16.76 58.33
C LYS A 335 48.10 16.82 59.80
N PHE A 336 47.23 17.32 60.68
CA PHE A 336 47.49 17.44 62.12
C PHE A 336 46.80 16.33 62.93
N LYS A 337 45.81 15.63 62.33
CA LYS A 337 45.08 14.50 62.90
C LYS A 337 44.70 13.48 61.81
N GLN A 338 45.64 12.62 61.42
CA GLN A 338 45.55 11.73 60.24
C GLN A 338 44.42 10.67 60.27
N ALA A 339 43.83 10.40 61.42
CA ALA A 339 42.76 9.42 61.59
C ALA A 339 41.46 10.06 62.12
N ASP A 340 41.18 11.30 61.71
CA ASP A 340 39.98 12.02 62.10
C ASP A 340 38.78 11.70 61.18
N ASN A 341 37.88 10.85 61.68
CA ASN A 341 36.68 10.45 60.93
C ASN A 341 35.78 11.65 60.58
N TYR A 342 35.77 12.70 61.41
CA TYR A 342 34.97 13.89 61.14
C TYR A 342 35.41 14.60 59.86
N SER A 343 36.71 14.85 59.70
CA SER A 343 37.26 15.46 58.49
C SER A 343 37.11 14.56 57.26
N LEU A 344 37.24 13.23 57.41
CA LEU A 344 37.03 12.27 56.31
C LEU A 344 35.58 12.24 55.83
N ASP A 345 34.60 12.13 56.75
CA ASP A 345 33.18 12.16 56.44
C ASP A 345 32.75 13.48 55.78
N LYS A 346 33.42 14.58 56.15
CA LYS A 346 33.17 15.90 55.57
C LYS A 346 33.79 16.10 54.20
N VAL A 347 34.93 15.48 53.91
CA VAL A 347 35.48 15.40 52.55
C VAL A 347 34.51 14.63 51.65
N ASP A 348 34.00 13.47 52.10
CA ASP A 348 33.00 12.69 51.38
C ASP A 348 31.66 13.44 51.20
N ALA A 349 31.24 14.21 52.19
CA ALA A 349 30.05 15.05 52.10
C ALA A 349 30.25 16.21 51.11
N CYS A 350 31.45 16.80 51.05
CA CYS A 350 31.78 17.81 50.04
C CYS A 350 31.81 17.20 48.64
N ASP A 351 32.34 15.98 48.49
CA ASP A 351 32.34 15.26 47.21
C ASP A 351 30.92 14.94 46.74
N LYS A 352 30.01 14.54 47.65
CA LYS A 352 28.57 14.38 47.36
C LYS A 352 27.86 15.69 46.97
N MET A 353 28.33 16.84 47.47
CA MET A 353 27.77 18.16 47.13
C MET A 353 28.41 18.79 45.88
N ILE A 354 29.58 18.30 45.47
CA ILE A 354 30.21 18.64 44.18
C ILE A 354 29.54 17.81 43.06
N ASP A 355 29.14 16.58 43.35
CA ASP A 355 28.25 15.77 42.50
C ASP A 355 26.83 16.35 42.34
N SER A 356 26.40 17.25 43.24
CA SER A 356 25.08 17.91 43.18
C SER A 356 25.02 19.20 42.33
N GLY A 357 25.91 19.35 41.34
CA GLY A 357 25.66 20.19 40.15
C GLY A 357 24.46 19.73 39.29
N ILE A 358 23.68 18.76 39.79
CA ILE A 358 22.41 18.27 39.27
C ILE A 358 21.29 19.01 39.97
N THR A 359 20.55 19.82 39.23
CA THR A 359 19.36 20.52 39.73
C THR A 359 18.31 19.51 40.19
N ASP A 360 17.45 19.89 41.15
CA ASP A 360 16.28 19.08 41.54
C ASP A 360 15.46 18.65 40.31
N GLU A 361 15.40 19.51 39.29
CA GLU A 361 14.79 19.23 37.99
C GLU A 361 15.45 18.07 37.24
N LYS A 362 16.79 18.04 37.13
CA LYS A 362 17.51 16.92 36.49
C LYS A 362 17.40 15.64 37.30
N MET A 363 17.35 15.74 38.63
CA MET A 363 17.12 14.59 39.50
C MET A 363 15.70 14.06 39.36
N GLN A 364 14.72 14.94 39.26
CA GLN A 364 13.33 14.58 39.00
C GLN A 364 13.16 13.96 37.60
N ASP A 365 13.87 14.48 36.60
CA ASP A 365 13.88 13.92 35.24
C ASP A 365 14.50 12.51 35.22
N TYR A 366 15.62 12.28 35.91
CA TYR A 366 16.18 10.94 36.09
C TYR A 366 15.17 9.99 36.74
N LYS A 367 14.56 10.38 37.87
CA LYS A 367 13.56 9.56 38.57
C LYS A 367 12.35 9.24 37.69
N ASN A 368 11.87 10.23 36.93
CA ASN A 368 10.76 10.05 36.00
C ASN A 368 11.14 9.11 34.83
N ARG A 369 12.37 9.19 34.32
CA ARG A 369 12.86 8.31 33.26
C ARG A 369 13.03 6.88 33.76
N ILE A 370 13.61 6.67 34.94
CA ILE A 370 13.69 5.34 35.56
C ILE A 370 12.29 4.77 35.80
N LEU A 371 11.37 5.54 36.39
CA LEU A 371 10.00 5.09 36.64
C LEU A 371 9.28 4.67 35.35
N ARG A 372 9.42 5.45 34.27
CA ARG A 372 8.87 5.08 32.95
C ARG A 372 9.58 3.86 32.36
N ALA A 373 10.90 3.80 32.45
CA ALA A 373 11.67 2.67 31.96
C ALA A 373 11.26 1.36 32.63
N ASP A 374 11.13 1.35 33.96
CA ASP A 374 10.71 0.19 34.76
C ASP A 374 9.28 -0.24 34.44
N ALA A 375 8.37 0.73 34.25
CA ALA A 375 6.98 0.46 33.88
C ALA A 375 6.89 -0.18 32.48
N GLU A 376 7.61 0.35 31.50
CA GLU A 376 7.69 -0.23 30.15
C GLU A 376 8.38 -1.59 30.16
N MET A 377 9.40 -1.78 31.00
CA MET A 377 10.10 -3.05 31.19
C MET A 377 9.18 -4.12 31.76
N LYS A 378 8.38 -3.77 32.79
CA LYS A 378 7.35 -4.64 33.38
C LYS A 378 6.22 -4.94 32.39
N ALA A 379 5.83 -3.97 31.56
CA ALA A 379 4.89 -4.14 30.45
C ALA A 379 5.49 -4.94 29.28
N LYS A 380 6.78 -5.30 29.34
CA LYS A 380 7.54 -6.02 28.31
C LYS A 380 7.67 -5.25 26.99
N ASN A 381 7.54 -3.92 27.03
CA ASN A 381 7.77 -2.99 25.93
C ASN A 381 9.25 -2.61 25.84
N TYR A 382 10.08 -3.57 25.47
CA TYR A 382 11.54 -3.46 25.59
C TYR A 382 12.16 -2.30 24.79
N SER A 383 11.58 -1.92 23.65
CA SER A 383 12.05 -0.77 22.86
C SER A 383 11.87 0.56 23.60
N SER A 384 10.71 0.77 24.22
CA SER A 384 10.40 1.95 25.03
C SER A 384 11.22 1.96 26.32
N ALA A 385 11.32 0.81 27.00
CA ALA A 385 12.15 0.65 28.19
C ALA A 385 13.63 1.00 27.89
N ARG A 386 14.17 0.51 26.77
CA ARG A 386 15.53 0.78 26.32
C ARG A 386 15.79 2.28 26.08
N PHE A 387 14.84 2.98 25.47
CA PHE A 387 14.93 4.43 25.26
C PHE A 387 15.05 5.19 26.60
N TYR A 388 14.15 4.90 27.55
CA TYR A 388 14.15 5.60 28.84
C TYR A 388 15.35 5.24 29.72
N TYR A 389 15.81 3.99 29.75
CA TYR A 389 17.04 3.63 30.49
C TYR A 389 18.30 4.26 29.89
N ARG A 390 18.44 4.32 28.54
CA ARG A 390 19.56 5.04 27.91
C ARG A 390 19.56 6.51 28.32
N SER A 391 18.39 7.14 28.25
CA SER A 391 18.26 8.53 28.62
C SER A 391 18.51 8.79 30.11
N ALA A 392 18.14 7.86 31.01
CA ALA A 392 18.51 7.95 32.43
C ALA A 392 20.02 7.80 32.64
N SER A 393 20.67 6.89 31.90
CA SER A 393 22.13 6.71 31.92
C SER A 393 22.88 7.92 31.35
N ASP A 394 22.26 8.74 30.50
CA ASP A 394 22.85 9.98 30.00
C ASP A 394 22.80 11.12 31.03
N ILE A 395 21.82 11.12 31.95
CA ILE A 395 21.69 12.09 33.04
C ILE A 395 22.67 11.75 34.17
N LEU A 396 22.69 10.49 34.63
CA LEU A 396 23.59 10.00 35.67
C LEU A 396 24.55 8.97 35.10
N LYS A 397 25.66 9.44 34.52
CA LYS A 397 26.61 8.59 33.78
C LYS A 397 27.34 7.57 34.65
N TRP A 398 27.37 7.75 35.96
CA TRP A 398 28.00 6.82 36.91
C TRP A 398 27.04 5.77 37.48
N GLU A 399 25.73 5.91 37.29
CA GLU A 399 24.74 4.96 37.80
C GLU A 399 24.78 3.64 37.04
N ALA A 400 24.87 2.55 37.79
CA ALA A 400 24.94 1.19 37.24
C ALA A 400 23.55 0.67 36.84
N TYR A 401 22.50 1.04 37.59
CA TYR A 401 21.16 0.48 37.44
C TYR A 401 20.58 0.56 36.01
N PRO A 402 20.47 1.74 35.36
CA PRO A 402 19.96 1.80 33.99
C PRO A 402 20.85 1.05 32.97
N LYS A 403 22.16 0.93 33.20
CA LYS A 403 23.07 0.19 32.32
C LYS A 403 22.85 -1.32 32.42
N ASP A 404 22.60 -1.82 33.61
CA ASP A 404 22.34 -3.24 33.82
C ASP A 404 20.94 -3.64 33.31
N GLN A 405 19.95 -2.76 33.43
CA GLN A 405 18.63 -2.97 32.80
C GLN A 405 18.70 -2.98 31.28
N LEU A 406 19.57 -2.19 30.66
CA LEU A 406 19.81 -2.24 29.20
C LEU A 406 20.38 -3.59 28.76
N LYS A 407 21.34 -4.15 29.52
CA LYS A 407 21.88 -5.49 29.25
C LYS A 407 20.81 -6.56 29.41
N GLU A 408 19.95 -6.45 30.43
CA GLU A 408 18.85 -7.39 30.65
C GLU A 408 17.79 -7.28 29.56
N ILE A 409 17.48 -6.08 29.08
CA ILE A 409 16.64 -5.88 27.89
C ILE A 409 17.24 -6.57 26.68
N ASP A 410 18.54 -6.43 26.45
CA ASP A 410 19.21 -7.05 25.30
C ASP A 410 19.19 -8.58 25.43
N ARG A 411 19.34 -9.13 26.65
CA ARG A 411 19.16 -10.55 26.96
C ARG A 411 17.73 -11.02 26.70
N LEU A 412 16.72 -10.31 27.20
CA LEU A 412 15.31 -10.68 27.07
C LEU A 412 14.78 -10.53 25.64
N VAL A 413 15.25 -9.55 24.89
CA VAL A 413 14.93 -9.41 23.45
C VAL A 413 15.55 -10.56 22.65
N ALA A 414 16.78 -10.97 22.99
CA ALA A 414 17.39 -12.16 22.41
C ALA A 414 16.66 -13.46 22.81
N GLU A 415 16.13 -13.55 24.04
CA GLU A 415 15.39 -14.71 24.56
C GLU A 415 13.93 -14.79 24.04
N LYS A 416 13.30 -13.67 23.66
CA LYS A 416 11.92 -13.58 23.14
C LYS A 416 11.77 -13.59 21.61
N LEU A 417 12.86 -13.61 20.86
CA LEU A 417 12.81 -13.81 19.41
C LEU A 417 12.56 -15.30 19.14
N ASN A 418 11.33 -15.64 18.76
CA ASN A 418 10.94 -16.99 18.37
C ASN A 418 11.81 -17.43 17.17
N GLU A 419 12.18 -18.72 17.06
CA GLU A 419 12.82 -19.28 15.84
C GLU A 419 12.05 -18.90 14.56
N SER A 420 10.72 -18.75 14.67
CA SER A 420 9.83 -18.26 13.61
C SER A 420 10.13 -16.83 13.15
N ASP A 421 10.43 -15.91 14.07
CA ASP A 421 10.67 -14.50 13.74
C ASP A 421 12.10 -14.28 13.25
N GLN A 422 13.06 -15.07 13.73
CA GLN A 422 14.41 -15.13 13.13
C GLN A 422 14.34 -15.68 11.70
N LYS A 423 13.55 -16.74 11.48
CA LYS A 423 13.33 -17.30 10.14
C LYS A 423 12.62 -16.29 9.23
N LEU A 424 11.59 -15.60 9.73
CA LEU A 424 10.84 -14.61 8.95
C LEU A 424 11.68 -13.36 8.66
N PHE A 425 12.53 -12.93 9.59
CA PHE A 425 13.52 -11.88 9.37
C PHE A 425 14.50 -12.29 8.26
N ALA A 426 15.10 -13.48 8.35
CA ALA A 426 16.02 -14.01 7.34
C ALA A 426 15.36 -14.18 5.97
N GLU A 427 14.11 -14.65 5.92
CA GLU A 427 13.33 -14.79 4.68
C GLU A 427 13.02 -13.44 4.05
N ASN A 428 12.59 -12.44 4.84
CA ASN A 428 12.30 -11.10 4.32
C ASN A 428 13.58 -10.41 3.85
N GLN A 429 14.69 -10.53 4.58
CA GLN A 429 15.98 -10.00 4.13
C GLN A 429 16.42 -10.65 2.81
N SER A 430 16.33 -11.98 2.69
CA SER A 430 16.70 -12.71 1.47
C SER A 430 15.84 -12.31 0.26
N LYS A 431 14.51 -12.23 0.43
CA LYS A 431 13.58 -11.76 -0.63
C LYS A 431 13.86 -10.31 -1.03
N ALA A 432 14.22 -9.47 -0.06
CA ALA A 432 14.57 -8.08 -0.32
C ALA A 432 15.88 -7.96 -1.12
N ASP A 433 16.91 -8.73 -0.74
CA ASP A 433 18.20 -8.78 -1.45
C ASP A 433 18.03 -9.31 -2.89
N GLU A 434 17.20 -10.33 -3.10
CA GLU A 434 16.88 -10.86 -4.43
C GLU A 434 16.16 -9.81 -5.31
N ALA A 435 15.12 -9.17 -4.78
CA ALA A 435 14.39 -8.13 -5.49
C ALA A 435 15.28 -6.91 -5.79
N PHE A 436 16.19 -6.56 -4.86
CA PHE A 436 17.15 -5.48 -5.05
C PHE A 436 18.11 -5.78 -6.21
N ASN A 437 18.64 -7.00 -6.28
CA ASN A 437 19.53 -7.43 -7.37
C ASN A 437 18.83 -7.49 -8.73
N ARG A 438 17.51 -7.77 -8.75
CA ARG A 438 16.66 -7.69 -9.95
C ARG A 438 16.26 -6.25 -10.32
N GLN A 439 16.72 -5.25 -9.56
CA GLN A 439 16.37 -3.83 -9.71
C GLN A 439 14.87 -3.53 -9.49
N GLU A 440 14.16 -4.41 -8.79
CA GLU A 440 12.75 -4.25 -8.41
C GLU A 440 12.66 -3.45 -7.09
N TYR A 441 13.16 -2.22 -7.10
CA TYR A 441 13.37 -1.41 -5.90
C TYR A 441 12.12 -1.19 -5.02
N PRO A 442 10.89 -1.03 -5.54
CA PRO A 442 9.69 -0.98 -4.70
C PRO A 442 9.43 -2.26 -3.92
N VAL A 443 9.69 -3.42 -4.53
CA VAL A 443 9.53 -4.75 -3.91
C VAL A 443 10.63 -4.98 -2.87
N ALA A 444 11.87 -4.62 -3.21
CA ALA A 444 12.99 -4.65 -2.27
C ALA A 444 12.71 -3.76 -1.04
N ARG A 445 12.22 -2.52 -1.24
CA ARG A 445 11.87 -1.59 -0.15
C ARG A 445 10.80 -2.17 0.77
N PHE A 446 9.79 -2.81 0.20
CA PHE A 446 8.72 -3.46 0.96
C PHE A 446 9.28 -4.54 1.89
N TYR A 447 10.10 -5.47 1.36
CA TYR A 447 10.63 -6.57 2.15
C TYR A 447 11.72 -6.12 3.15
N TYR A 448 12.55 -5.13 2.83
CA TYR A 448 13.47 -4.54 3.82
C TYR A 448 12.74 -3.82 4.94
N ASN A 449 11.64 -3.09 4.67
CA ASN A 449 10.81 -2.51 5.71
C ASN A 449 10.14 -3.59 6.58
N LYS A 450 9.73 -4.72 5.98
CA LYS A 450 9.25 -5.88 6.74
C LYS A 450 10.33 -6.52 7.62
N ALA A 451 11.57 -6.57 7.15
CA ALA A 451 12.69 -7.07 7.94
C ALA A 451 13.06 -6.13 9.11
N ILE A 452 13.12 -4.81 8.89
CA ILE A 452 13.45 -3.83 9.94
C ILE A 452 12.37 -3.75 11.04
N GLU A 453 11.11 -4.06 10.70
CA GLU A 453 10.00 -4.21 11.66
C GLU A 453 10.23 -5.39 12.63
N LEU A 454 10.97 -6.42 12.22
CA LEU A 454 11.20 -7.65 12.99
C LEU A 454 12.50 -7.59 13.81
N SER A 455 13.57 -7.03 13.26
CA SER A 455 14.85 -6.82 13.96
C SER A 455 15.67 -5.71 13.32
N GLN A 456 16.43 -4.99 14.14
CA GLN A 456 17.37 -3.97 13.65
C GLN A 456 18.59 -4.64 13.01
N SER A 457 18.94 -4.22 11.79
CA SER A 457 20.09 -4.72 11.03
C SER A 457 20.73 -3.62 10.20
N ASP A 458 22.03 -3.43 10.36
CA ASP A 458 22.81 -2.44 9.63
C ASP A 458 22.80 -2.69 8.12
N HIS A 459 22.74 -3.97 7.70
CA HIS A 459 22.62 -4.36 6.29
C HIS A 459 21.30 -3.85 5.69
N VAL A 460 20.17 -4.16 6.36
CA VAL A 460 18.83 -3.75 5.93
C VAL A 460 18.70 -2.23 5.87
N ALA A 461 19.22 -1.53 6.88
CA ALA A 461 19.23 -0.06 6.94
C ALA A 461 20.05 0.56 5.78
N SER A 462 21.22 -0.01 5.46
CA SER A 462 22.06 0.47 4.36
C SER A 462 21.37 0.34 2.99
N ARG A 463 20.68 -0.78 2.74
CA ARG A 463 19.98 -1.06 1.48
C ARG A 463 18.74 -0.21 1.28
N LEU A 464 17.98 0.08 2.34
CA LEU A 464 16.86 1.02 2.26
C LEU A 464 17.30 2.42 1.84
N LYS A 465 18.44 2.89 2.37
CA LYS A 465 19.02 4.18 2.00
C LYS A 465 19.49 4.21 0.54
N GLU A 466 20.05 3.11 0.05
CA GLU A 466 20.45 2.96 -1.35
C GLU A 466 19.23 2.98 -2.30
N ILE A 467 18.17 2.24 -1.95
CA ILE A 467 16.89 2.26 -2.69
C ILE A 467 16.31 3.66 -2.75
N GLU A 468 16.29 4.38 -1.62
CA GLU A 468 15.79 5.75 -1.55
C GLU A 468 16.55 6.67 -2.51
N SER A 469 17.88 6.55 -2.58
CA SER A 469 18.70 7.28 -3.54
C SER A 469 18.37 6.93 -5.01
N ILE A 470 18.10 5.66 -5.31
CA ILE A 470 17.77 5.20 -6.67
C ILE A 470 16.37 5.66 -7.10
N VAL A 471 15.38 5.54 -6.21
CA VAL A 471 13.99 5.94 -6.49
C VAL A 471 13.90 7.45 -6.70
N ASN A 472 14.58 8.24 -5.86
CA ASN A 472 14.65 9.69 -6.02
C ASN A 472 15.35 10.09 -7.34
N GLY A 473 16.37 9.34 -7.79
CA GLY A 473 16.98 9.49 -9.11
C GLY A 473 16.06 9.11 -10.29
N SER A 474 15.18 8.13 -10.10
CA SER A 474 14.21 7.69 -11.14
C SER A 474 13.08 8.68 -11.35
N GLU A 475 12.62 9.34 -10.29
CA GLU A 475 11.59 10.39 -10.36
C GLU A 475 12.14 11.66 -11.01
N ALA A 476 13.38 12.04 -10.68
CA ALA A 476 14.10 13.12 -11.36
C ALA A 476 14.22 12.86 -12.89
N LYS A 477 14.49 11.62 -13.31
CA LYS A 477 14.52 11.24 -14.74
C LYS A 477 13.15 11.32 -15.42
N LYS A 478 12.05 10.98 -14.74
CA LYS A 478 10.69 11.12 -15.28
C LYS A 478 10.27 12.58 -15.41
N ILE A 479 10.62 13.41 -14.43
CA ILE A 479 10.44 14.85 -14.48
C ILE A 479 11.24 15.44 -15.64
N GLU A 480 12.50 15.00 -15.84
CA GLU A 480 13.33 15.44 -16.97
C GLU A 480 12.73 15.04 -18.33
N ALA A 481 12.27 13.80 -18.48
CA ALA A 481 11.66 13.33 -19.73
C ALA A 481 10.34 14.05 -20.04
N SER A 482 9.51 14.27 -19.01
CA SER A 482 8.22 14.98 -19.16
C SER A 482 8.45 16.47 -19.44
N TYR A 483 9.46 17.07 -18.80
CA TYR A 483 9.90 18.44 -19.09
C TYR A 483 10.35 18.56 -20.55
N ALA A 484 11.26 17.69 -21.01
CA ALA A 484 11.75 17.69 -22.39
C ALA A 484 10.63 17.47 -23.43
N ASP A 485 9.66 16.59 -23.16
CA ASP A 485 8.50 16.36 -24.02
C ASP A 485 7.60 17.61 -24.12
N PHE A 486 7.32 18.28 -23.00
CA PHE A 486 6.55 19.52 -23.01
C PHE A 486 7.28 20.67 -23.72
N ILE A 487 8.60 20.79 -23.55
CA ILE A 487 9.39 21.75 -24.32
C ILE A 487 9.26 21.48 -25.83
N LYS A 488 9.48 20.24 -26.25
CA LYS A 488 9.37 19.84 -27.66
C LYS A 488 7.99 20.15 -28.26
N LYS A 489 6.91 19.86 -27.52
CA LYS A 489 5.53 20.13 -27.94
C LYS A 489 5.22 21.63 -27.99
N GLY A 490 5.78 22.41 -27.06
CA GLY A 490 5.72 23.87 -27.09
C GLY A 490 6.39 24.43 -28.35
N ASP A 491 7.63 24.02 -28.62
CA ASP A 491 8.41 24.47 -29.79
C ASP A 491 7.74 24.10 -31.12
N GLU A 492 7.15 22.90 -31.20
CA GLU A 492 6.42 22.45 -32.38
C GLU A 492 5.15 23.29 -32.59
N ALA A 493 4.42 23.62 -31.53
CA ALA A 493 3.26 24.49 -31.61
C ALA A 493 3.62 25.93 -32.03
N VAL A 494 4.80 26.43 -31.61
CA VAL A 494 5.35 27.72 -32.09
C VAL A 494 5.60 27.67 -33.60
N LYS A 495 6.24 26.60 -34.12
CA LYS A 495 6.48 26.43 -35.57
C LYS A 495 5.17 26.39 -36.37
N GLN A 496 4.13 25.79 -35.78
CA GLN A 496 2.78 25.72 -36.35
C GLN A 496 1.96 27.00 -36.13
N LYS A 497 2.57 28.06 -35.57
CA LYS A 497 1.94 29.36 -35.30
C LYS A 497 0.72 29.25 -34.38
N ASN A 498 0.68 28.24 -33.52
CA ASN A 498 -0.39 28.01 -32.55
C ASN A 498 0.04 28.45 -31.14
N SER A 499 -0.04 29.76 -30.92
CA SER A 499 0.40 30.41 -29.68
C SER A 499 -0.34 29.93 -28.42
N SER A 500 -1.60 29.51 -28.55
CA SER A 500 -2.38 28.97 -27.41
C SER A 500 -1.88 27.60 -26.97
N ILE A 501 -1.56 26.71 -27.91
CA ILE A 501 -1.01 25.39 -27.62
C ILE A 501 0.44 25.50 -27.12
N ALA A 502 1.24 26.39 -27.71
CA ALA A 502 2.60 26.66 -27.25
C ALA A 502 2.60 27.14 -25.79
N ARG A 503 1.74 28.11 -25.45
CA ARG A 503 1.58 28.61 -24.07
C ARG A 503 1.22 27.50 -23.09
N PHE A 504 0.27 26.63 -23.47
CA PHE A 504 -0.13 25.50 -22.62
C PHE A 504 1.04 24.56 -22.29
N TYR A 505 1.83 24.16 -23.30
CA TYR A 505 2.93 23.23 -23.07
C TYR A 505 4.12 23.86 -22.34
N TYR A 506 4.46 25.12 -22.61
CA TYR A 506 5.51 25.81 -21.82
C TYR A 506 5.10 26.04 -20.36
N GLN A 507 3.82 26.32 -20.07
CA GLN A 507 3.33 26.38 -18.70
C GLN A 507 3.41 25.02 -17.99
N LYS A 508 3.13 23.92 -18.70
CA LYS A 508 3.30 22.55 -18.17
C LYS A 508 4.77 22.22 -17.91
N ALA A 509 5.68 22.60 -18.81
CA ALA A 509 7.12 22.44 -18.60
C ALA A 509 7.61 23.24 -17.39
N MET A 510 7.19 24.50 -17.27
CA MET A 510 7.54 25.38 -16.15
C MET A 510 6.97 24.88 -14.81
N ALA A 511 5.79 24.25 -14.81
CA ALA A 511 5.24 23.63 -13.60
C ALA A 511 6.08 22.42 -13.12
N LEU A 512 6.70 21.69 -14.05
CA LEU A 512 7.61 20.58 -13.70
C LEU A 512 8.99 21.08 -13.26
N LYS A 513 9.49 22.16 -13.86
CA LYS A 513 10.76 22.78 -13.50
C LYS A 513 10.66 24.31 -13.45
N PRO A 514 10.25 24.88 -12.30
CA PRO A 514 10.02 26.32 -12.17
C PRO A 514 11.27 27.18 -12.30
N ASN A 515 12.46 26.58 -12.22
CA ASN A 515 13.74 27.30 -12.25
C ASN A 515 14.37 27.38 -13.65
N GLU A 516 13.83 26.67 -14.64
CA GLU A 516 14.35 26.70 -16.02
C GLU A 516 13.95 28.02 -16.71
N SER A 517 14.92 28.64 -17.39
CA SER A 517 14.71 29.93 -18.05
C SER A 517 14.01 29.79 -19.40
N TYR A 518 14.27 28.70 -20.14
CA TYR A 518 13.80 28.53 -21.51
C TYR A 518 12.26 28.65 -21.69
N PRO A 519 11.40 27.89 -20.99
CA PRO A 519 9.95 28.06 -21.15
C PRO A 519 9.44 29.43 -20.67
N LYS A 520 10.14 30.12 -19.76
CA LYS A 520 9.78 31.49 -19.34
C LYS A 520 10.06 32.49 -20.45
N GLU A 521 11.22 32.38 -21.09
CA GLU A 521 11.61 33.24 -22.21
C GLU A 521 10.68 33.04 -23.42
N GLU A 522 10.34 31.79 -23.74
CA GLU A 522 9.40 31.50 -24.84
C GLU A 522 7.98 32.01 -24.55
N LEU A 523 7.49 31.89 -23.31
CA LEU A 523 6.22 32.50 -22.90
C LEU A 523 6.25 34.03 -23.04
N GLN A 524 7.35 34.68 -22.66
CA GLN A 524 7.52 36.12 -22.85
C GLN A 524 7.54 36.52 -24.34
N LYS A 525 8.16 35.73 -25.21
CA LYS A 525 8.16 35.96 -26.67
C LYS A 525 6.76 35.81 -27.27
N ILE A 526 5.97 34.83 -26.78
CA ILE A 526 4.57 34.67 -27.15
C ILE A 526 3.74 35.86 -26.67
N ASP A 527 3.93 36.31 -25.44
CA ASP A 527 3.14 37.40 -24.83
C ASP A 527 3.50 38.79 -25.39
N SER A 528 4.75 38.98 -25.82
CA SER A 528 5.22 40.22 -26.47
C SER A 528 4.90 40.31 -27.97
N GLY A 529 4.30 39.26 -28.56
CA GLY A 529 3.94 39.22 -29.98
C GLY A 529 5.15 39.14 -30.94
N VAL A 530 6.34 38.84 -30.44
CA VAL A 530 7.57 38.69 -31.25
C VAL A 530 7.47 37.44 -32.15
N ILE A 531 6.69 36.44 -31.73
CA ILE A 531 6.33 35.29 -32.55
C ILE A 531 5.10 35.66 -33.39
N ASN A 532 5.35 36.20 -34.60
CA ASN A 532 4.32 36.59 -35.54
C ASN A 532 3.58 35.37 -36.13
N LEU A 533 2.25 35.47 -36.14
CA LEU A 533 1.26 34.52 -36.69
C LEU A 533 1.50 34.14 -38.14
#